data_AF-A0A2M7KER3-F1
#
_entry.id   AF-A0A2M7KER3-F1
#
_cell.length_a   1.000
_cell.length_b   1.000
_cell.length_c   1.000
_cell.angle_alpha   90.00
_cell.angle_beta   90.00
_cell.angle_gamma   90.00
#
_symmetry.space_group_name_H-M   'P 1'
#
loop_
_entity.id
_entity.type
_entity.pdbx_description
1 polymer ?
#
loop_
_entity_poly.entity_id
_entity_poly.type
_entity_poly.pdbx_seq_one_letter_code
_entity_poly.pdbx_strand_id
1 'polypeptide(L)' 'MDLKKQIEYWINTALDDLDSAELLIKNNKAIHGLFLCHLCIEKAIKAHVVRCTNEVPPKIHNLSFLIEKTDLTLSEAQLL' A
#
# COMPACT_ATOMS: atom_id res chain seq x y z
N MET A 1 -15.23 -0.11 15.27
CA MET A 1 -13.99 -0.40 14.52
C MET A 1 -12.84 0.29 15.22
N ASP A 2 -11.78 -0.42 15.54
CA ASP A 2 -10.58 0.19 16.15
C ASP A 2 -9.68 0.71 15.03
N LEU A 3 -9.69 2.03 14.84
CA LEU A 3 -8.96 2.70 13.76
C LEU A 3 -7.46 2.43 13.82
N LYS A 4 -6.89 2.43 15.03
CA LYS A 4 -5.47 2.18 15.24
C LYS A 4 -5.11 0.77 14.79
N LYS A 5 -5.90 -0.23 15.19
CA LYS A 5 -5.70 -1.61 14.74
C LYS A 5 -5.85 -1.79 13.23
N GLN A 6 -6.75 -1.05 12.59
CA GLN A 6 -6.91 -1.09 11.13
C GLN A 6 -5.70 -0.49 10.41
N ILE A 7 -5.20 0.65 10.88
CA ILE A 7 -3.98 1.28 10.35
C ILE A 7 -2.78 0.35 10.54
N GLU A 8 -2.59 -0.18 11.74
CA GLU A 8 -1.52 -1.12 12.07
C GLU A 8 -1.58 -2.39 11.21
N TYR A 9 -2.77 -2.94 10.96
CA TYR A 9 -2.94 -4.09 10.08
C TYR A 9 -2.40 -3.81 8.66
N TRP A 10 -2.76 -2.67 8.07
CA TRP A 10 -2.29 -2.32 6.72
C TRP A 10 -0.79 -2.03 6.69
N ILE A 11 -0.25 -1.37 7.71
CA ILE A 11 1.20 -1.09 7.83
C ILE A 11 1.98 -2.40 7.97
N ASN A 12 1.60 -3.27 8.90
CA ASN A 12 2.32 -4.51 9.16
C ASN A 12 2.32 -5.42 7.92
N THR A 13 1.15 -5.57 7.28
CA THR A 13 1.07 -6.39 6.05
C THR A 13 1.77 -5.76 4.85
N ALA A 14 2.02 -4.45 4.83
CA ALA A 14 2.84 -3.80 3.81
C ALA A 14 4.33 -4.07 4.04
N LEU A 15 4.78 -4.03 5.29
CA LEU A 15 6.16 -4.36 5.67
C LEU A 15 6.48 -5.83 5.38
N ASP A 16 5.56 -6.75 5.69
CA ASP A 16 5.71 -8.18 5.36
C ASP A 16 5.87 -8.43 3.85
N ASP A 17 5.11 -7.69 3.02
CA ASP A 17 5.25 -7.75 1.56
C ASP A 17 6.61 -7.22 1.11
N LEU A 18 7.09 -6.13 1.72
CA LEU A 18 8.38 -5.52 1.39
C LEU A 18 9.56 -6.45 1.72
N ASP A 19 9.52 -7.09 2.89
CA ASP A 19 10.52 -8.08 3.30
C ASP A 19 10.56 -9.26 2.32
N SER A 20 9.37 -9.75 1.94
CA SER A 20 9.24 -10.82 0.95
C SER A 20 9.71 -10.38 -0.45
N ALA A 21 9.42 -9.13 -0.84
CA ALA A 21 9.86 -8.56 -2.10
C ALA A 21 11.38 -8.54 -2.21
N GLU A 22 12.05 -8.11 -1.14
CA GLU A 22 13.51 -8.04 -1.08
C GLU A 22 14.13 -9.45 -1.28
N LEU A 23 13.61 -10.47 -0.59
CA LEU A 23 14.07 -11.85 -0.76
C LEU A 23 13.89 -12.34 -2.19
N LEU A 24 12.75 -12.08 -2.82
CA LEU A 24 12.49 -12.51 -4.20
C LEU A 24 13.42 -11.82 -5.20
N ILE A 25 13.65 -10.51 -5.06
CA ILE A 25 14.54 -9.75 -5.93
C ILE A 25 15.98 -10.29 -5.81
N LYS A 26 16.47 -10.49 -4.57
CA LYS A 26 17.79 -11.07 -4.30
C LYS A 26 17.96 -12.48 -4.89
N ASN A 27 16.87 -13.24 -5.03
CA ASN A 27 16.85 -14.60 -5.59
C ASN A 27 16.52 -14.65 -7.10
N ASN A 28 16.78 -13.58 -7.85
CA ASN A 28 16.51 -13.48 -9.29
C ASN A 28 15.04 -13.71 -9.69
N LYS A 29 14.09 -13.48 -8.76
CA LYS A 29 12.64 -13.52 -9.01
C LYS A 29 12.05 -12.11 -9.07
N ALA A 30 12.69 -11.23 -9.83
CA ALA A 30 12.38 -9.79 -9.88
C ALA A 30 10.91 -9.47 -10.20
N ILE A 31 10.26 -10.17 -11.12
CA ILE A 31 8.84 -9.93 -11.46
C ILE A 31 7.93 -10.13 -10.24
N HIS A 32 8.14 -11.21 -9.47
CA HIS A 32 7.34 -11.49 -8.29
C HIS A 32 7.67 -10.51 -7.15
N GLY A 33 8.94 -10.15 -7.00
CA GLY A 33 9.34 -9.13 -6.03
C GLY A 33 8.75 -7.76 -6.33
N LEU A 34 8.78 -7.31 -7.60
CA LEU A 34 8.16 -6.05 -8.01
C LEU A 34 6.63 -6.06 -7.82
N PHE A 35 5.98 -7.20 -8.03
CA PHE A 35 4.56 -7.36 -7.71
C PHE A 35 4.28 -7.14 -6.22
N LEU A 36 5.13 -7.67 -5.32
CA LEU A 36 5.00 -7.42 -3.88
C LEU A 36 5.31 -5.96 -3.51
N CYS A 37 6.29 -5.31 -4.16
CA CYS A 37 6.51 -3.88 -3.99
C CYS A 37 5.26 -3.06 -4.33
N HIS A 38 4.56 -3.42 -5.40
CA HIS A 38 3.28 -2.78 -5.75
C HIS A 38 2.22 -2.97 -4.65
N LEU A 39 2.07 -4.19 -4.11
CA LEU A 39 1.14 -4.45 -3.02
C LEU A 39 1.49 -3.70 -1.73
N CYS A 40 2.79 -3.59 -1.40
CA CYS A 40 3.27 -2.78 -0.28
C CYS A 40 2.81 -1.33 -0.41
N ILE A 41 2.98 -0.71 -1.59
CA ILE A 41 2.54 0.67 -1.85
C ILE A 41 1.01 0.79 -1.70
N GLU A 42 0.25 -0.16 -2.27
CA GLU A 42 -1.20 -0.18 -2.17
C GLU A 42 -1.67 -0.24 -0.70
N LYS A 43 -1.08 -1.14 0.09
CA LYS A 43 -1.40 -1.32 1.52
C LYS A 43 -1.03 -0.08 2.34
N ALA A 44 0.10 0.55 2.05
CA ALA A 44 0.47 1.82 2.67
C ALA A 44 -0.58 2.91 2.39
N ILE A 45 -1.02 3.06 1.13
CA ILE A 45 -2.09 4.01 0.79
C ILE A 45 -3.39 3.64 1.50
N LYS A 46 -3.75 2.35 1.60
CA LYS A 46 -4.93 1.89 2.36
C LYS A 46 -4.87 2.27 3.84
N ALA A 47 -3.69 2.25 4.47
CA ALA A 47 -3.51 2.77 5.82
C ALA A 47 -3.81 4.29 5.90
N HIS A 48 -3.35 5.06 4.91
CA HIS A 48 -3.68 6.48 4.79
C HIS A 48 -5.18 6.72 4.58
N VAL A 49 -5.86 5.90 3.77
CA VAL A 49 -7.31 5.98 3.59
C VAL A 49 -8.03 5.81 4.92
N VAL A 50 -7.70 4.79 5.71
CA VAL A 50 -8.30 4.60 7.05
C VAL A 50 -8.09 5.84 7.92
N ARG A 51 -6.87 6.41 7.93
CA ARG A 51 -6.55 7.61 8.70
C ARG A 51 -7.38 8.82 8.25
N CYS A 52 -7.61 8.99 6.95
CA CYS A 52 -8.30 10.15 6.40
C CYS A 52 -9.82 10.03 6.51
N THR A 53 -10.38 8.85 6.28
CA THR A 53 -11.84 8.66 6.18
C THR A 53 -12.47 8.07 7.44
N ASN A 54 -11.67 7.48 8.34
CA ASN A 54 -12.13 6.65 9.46
C ASN A 54 -12.97 5.44 9.03
N GLU A 55 -12.84 5.00 7.77
CA GLU A 55 -13.57 3.88 7.18
C GLU A 55 -12.64 2.74 6.75
N VAL A 56 -13.20 1.55 6.53
CA VAL A 56 -12.45 0.43 5.92
C VAL A 56 -12.16 0.80 4.47
N PRO A 57 -10.91 0.66 4.00
CA PRO A 57 -10.57 1.02 2.63
C PRO A 57 -11.23 0.03 1.66
N PRO A 58 -11.63 0.50 0.48
CA PRO A 58 -12.26 -0.35 -0.52
C PRO A 58 -11.29 -1.45 -0.97
N LYS A 59 -11.81 -2.67 -1.16
CA LYS A 59 -11.06 -3.83 -1.64
C LYS A 59 -10.87 -3.77 -3.16
N ILE A 60 -10.17 -2.74 -3.61
CA ILE A 60 -9.79 -2.56 -5.00
C ILE A 60 -8.27 -2.40 -5.11
N HIS A 61 -7.76 -2.60 -6.33
CA HIS A 61 -6.33 -2.52 -6.67
C HIS A 61 -6.01 -1.31 -7.57
N ASN A 62 -6.77 -0.22 -7.44
CA ASN A 62 -6.58 1.00 -8.20
C ASN A 62 -5.95 2.08 -7.31
N LEU A 63 -4.64 2.33 -7.50
CA LEU A 63 -3.89 3.27 -6.69
C LEU A 63 -4.43 4.70 -6.81
N SER A 64 -4.74 5.17 -8.02
CA SER A 64 -5.26 6.53 -8.24
C SER A 64 -6.54 6.78 -7.45
N PHE A 65 -7.49 5.84 -7.50
CA PHE A 65 -8.73 5.94 -6.73
C PHE A 65 -8.51 5.89 -5.21
N LEU A 66 -7.55 5.09 -4.74
CA LEU A 66 -7.22 5.05 -3.31
C LEU A 66 -6.60 6.37 -2.86
N ILE A 67 -5.72 6.96 -3.67
CA ILE A 67 -5.06 8.23 -3.38
C ILE A 67 -6.06 9.39 -3.34
N GLU A 68 -7.07 9.41 -4.22
CA GLU A 68 -8.17 10.39 -4.19
C GLU A 68 -8.94 10.41 -2.85
N LYS A 69 -8.86 9.33 -2.06
CA LYS A 69 -9.48 9.24 -0.72
C LYS A 69 -8.55 9.67 0.41
N THR A 70 -7.34 10.12 0.09
CA THR A 70 -6.33 10.56 1.06
C THR A 70 -6.04 12.05 0.91
N ASP A 71 -5.31 12.60 1.88
CA ASP A 71 -4.72 13.93 1.84
C ASP A 71 -3.34 13.96 1.14
N LEU A 72 -2.96 12.88 0.46
CA LEU A 72 -1.68 12.80 -0.24
C LEU A 72 -1.70 13.64 -1.52
N THR A 73 -0.61 14.40 -1.71
CA THR A 73 -0.37 15.16 -2.95
C THR A 73 0.73 14.47 -3.74
N LEU A 74 0.42 14.05 -4.96
CA LEU A 74 1.39 13.43 -5.86
C LEU A 74 2.06 14.49 -6.74
N SER A 75 3.35 14.30 -6.99
CA SER A 75 4.06 15.02 -8.05
C SER A 75 3.64 14.52 -9.43
N GLU A 76 3.85 15.32 -10.48
CA GLU A 76 3.58 14.92 -11.86
C GLU A 76 4.31 13.62 -12.25
N ALA A 77 5.53 13.43 -11.77
CA ALA A 77 6.31 12.22 -12.02
C ALA A 77 5.69 10.94 -11.41
N GLN A 78 4.82 11.07 -10.42
CA GLN A 78 4.11 9.95 -9.78
C GLN A 78 2.72 9.70 -10.38
N LEU A 79 2.26 10.60 -11.27
CA LEU A 79 1.00 10.49 -12.01
C LEU A 79 1.18 9.90 -13.43
N LEU A 80 2.43 9.78 -13.89
CA LEU A 80 2.86 9.21 -15.17
C LEU A 80 3.20 7.72 -15.03
#